data_AF-A0A225AZP8-F1
#
_entry.id   AF-A0A225AZP8-F1
#
_cell.length_a   1.000
_cell.length_b   1.000
_cell.length_c   1.000
_cell.angle_alpha   90.00
_cell.angle_beta   90.00
_cell.angle_gamma   90.00
#
_symmetry.space_group_name_H-M   'P 1'
#
loop_
_entity.id
_entity.type
_entity.pdbx_description
1 polymer ?
#
loop_
_entity_poly.entity_id
_entity_poly.type
_entity_poly.pdbx_seq_one_letter_code
_entity_poly.pdbx_strand_id
1 'polypeptide(L)'
;MPSTTALNTALNTALHVITTERDALSHLELLYRTNDLAQKNIDRAVAELVRTIKRGGKLVVCGVGKSGKIGRKLEATMNSVGIHSVFLHPTEALHGDLGMIRPVRYITTLLSRETKTNTPQLDTLLLISFSGRTPELLLMLPHIPQTVPVIAITSHAHPSTCPLLSFNSPDMTILLPAPLHIDEETSFGLAAPTSSTTVALALGDALALATAQSLHTLPGQGPSEIFKGYHPGGAIGAAVARDNASAISTPATSMTTSPSLSSLEDALPIKLTFDDDDDDDNEDEDNMRSTSSKTRLDTVCASEHFVPIECIPTVVPSSQSPETTEQIRKGPQILDLLLTTIQNPASKLWVKLSDTHIIPPPLLRSMTMTMGSSSSSSTTSTIIDTNAYTLSTTHITSVPSNKWLRVRASSTMDEIRCILFSPSSPSTDTSPSDQNKPYRVISVTDDVDSDKVLGFICADDV
;
A
#
# COMPACT_ATOMS: atom_id res chain seq x y z
N MET A 1 36.42 -5.87 -41.78
CA MET A 1 35.43 -6.70 -41.07
C MET A 1 34.89 -5.86 -39.92
N PRO A 2 33.63 -5.44 -39.93
CA PRO A 2 33.15 -4.40 -39.03
C PRO A 2 32.89 -4.94 -37.61
N SER A 3 33.52 -4.26 -36.65
CA SER A 3 33.06 -3.90 -35.30
C SER A 3 32.22 -4.90 -34.49
N THR A 4 32.90 -5.54 -33.55
CA THR A 4 32.40 -6.07 -32.27
C THR A 4 31.65 -4.98 -31.50
N THR A 5 30.39 -4.73 -31.85
CA THR A 5 29.50 -3.90 -31.04
C THR A 5 28.77 -4.87 -30.14
N ALA A 6 29.30 -5.08 -28.93
CA ALA A 6 28.63 -5.87 -27.91
C ALA A 6 27.19 -5.35 -27.79
N LEU A 7 26.24 -6.22 -28.12
CA LEU A 7 24.81 -5.95 -28.04
C LEU A 7 24.51 -5.66 -26.56
N ASN A 8 24.48 -4.38 -26.21
CA ASN A 8 24.12 -3.91 -24.88
C ASN A 8 22.61 -4.12 -24.74
N THR A 9 22.22 -5.36 -24.48
CA THR A 9 20.82 -5.76 -24.36
C THR A 9 20.21 -5.16 -23.10
N ALA A 10 18.90 -4.91 -23.11
CA ALA A 10 18.16 -4.46 -21.93
C ALA A 10 18.40 -5.40 -20.72
N LEU A 11 18.61 -6.69 -20.98
CA LEU A 11 18.99 -7.68 -19.98
C LEU A 11 20.31 -7.34 -19.27
N ASN A 12 21.37 -7.00 -20.01
CA ASN A 12 22.67 -6.63 -19.42
C ASN A 12 22.53 -5.40 -18.52
N THR A 13 21.73 -4.41 -18.93
CA THR A 13 21.46 -3.22 -18.12
C THR A 13 20.70 -3.58 -16.84
N ALA A 14 19.65 -4.41 -16.94
CA ALA A 14 18.88 -4.84 -15.77
C ALA A 14 19.74 -5.64 -14.78
N LEU A 15 20.54 -6.59 -15.27
CA LEU A 15 21.46 -7.38 -14.46
C LEU A 15 22.54 -6.50 -13.81
N HIS A 16 23.05 -5.49 -14.51
CA HIS A 16 24.00 -4.52 -13.96
C HIS A 16 23.40 -3.71 -12.80
N VAL A 17 22.15 -3.24 -12.93
CA VAL A 17 21.44 -2.54 -11.84
C VAL A 17 21.27 -3.46 -10.64
N ILE A 18 20.73 -4.67 -10.84
CA ILE A 18 20.53 -5.65 -9.76
C ILE A 18 21.84 -5.99 -9.06
N THR A 19 22.91 -6.21 -9.82
CA THR A 19 24.24 -6.52 -9.28
C THR A 19 24.80 -5.36 -8.47
N THR A 20 24.71 -4.13 -8.98
CA THR A 20 25.18 -2.93 -8.27
C THR A 20 24.39 -2.72 -6.97
N GLU A 21 23.07 -2.93 -6.97
CA GLU A 21 22.27 -2.82 -5.75
C GLU A 21 22.61 -3.90 -4.71
N ARG A 22 22.82 -5.15 -5.15
CA ARG A 22 23.31 -6.23 -4.29
C ARG A 22 24.66 -5.87 -3.66
N ASP A 23 25.62 -5.39 -4.45
CA ASP A 23 26.95 -5.03 -3.96
C ASP A 23 26.89 -3.83 -3.00
N ALA A 24 25.98 -2.88 -3.22
CA ALA A 24 25.72 -1.79 -2.28
C ALA A 24 25.20 -2.30 -0.93
N LEU A 25 24.33 -3.31 -0.91
CA LEU A 25 23.87 -3.96 0.32
C LEU A 25 25.00 -4.75 1.02
N SER A 26 25.84 -5.46 0.26
CA SER A 26 27.01 -6.15 0.83
C SER A 26 28.00 -5.16 1.46
N HIS A 27 28.20 -3.99 0.84
CA HIS A 27 29.02 -2.93 1.42
C HIS A 27 28.42 -2.34 2.70
N LEU A 28 27.10 -2.13 2.72
CA LEU A 28 26.36 -1.69 3.92
C LEU A 28 26.52 -2.70 5.06
N GLU A 29 26.35 -4.00 4.80
CA GLU A 29 26.54 -5.07 5.79
C GLU A 29 27.96 -5.05 6.36
N LEU A 30 28.98 -4.96 5.49
CA LEU A 30 30.38 -4.88 5.90
C LEU A 30 30.64 -3.67 6.80
N LEU A 31 30.06 -2.50 6.46
CA LEU A 31 30.17 -1.29 7.27
C LEU A 31 29.65 -1.52 8.69
N TYR A 32 28.43 -2.06 8.85
CA TYR A 32 27.86 -2.33 10.18
C TYR A 32 28.52 -3.50 10.91
N ARG A 33 29.28 -4.36 10.22
CA ARG A 33 30.11 -5.41 10.87
C ARG A 33 31.47 -4.91 11.36
N THR A 34 32.06 -3.91 10.71
CA THR A 34 33.46 -3.54 10.92
C THR A 34 33.65 -2.15 11.54
N ASN A 35 32.67 -1.25 11.40
CA ASN A 35 32.76 0.11 11.90
C ASN A 35 32.10 0.25 13.27
N ASP A 36 32.92 0.42 14.32
CA ASP A 36 32.48 0.58 15.71
C ASP A 36 31.53 1.77 15.92
N LEU A 37 31.73 2.89 15.21
CA LEU A 37 30.84 4.05 15.30
C LEU A 37 29.45 3.73 14.72
N ALA A 38 29.39 3.04 13.58
CA ALA A 38 28.13 2.63 12.97
C ALA A 38 27.36 1.66 13.88
N GLN A 39 28.05 0.69 14.49
CA GLN A 39 27.49 -0.25 15.47
C GLN A 39 26.90 0.49 16.69
N LYS A 40 27.69 1.36 17.32
CA LYS A 40 27.21 2.15 18.46
C LYS A 40 26.04 3.05 18.09
N ASN A 41 26.04 3.63 16.90
CA ASN A 41 24.96 4.53 16.48
C ASN A 41 23.66 3.78 16.18
N ILE A 42 23.70 2.57 15.61
CA ILE A 42 22.47 1.78 15.42
C ILE A 42 21.88 1.34 16.77
N ASP A 43 22.72 0.93 17.73
CA ASP A 43 22.27 0.62 19.10
C ASP A 43 21.67 1.85 19.80
N ARG A 44 22.32 3.01 19.67
CA ARG A 44 21.80 4.28 20.18
C ARG A 44 20.47 4.66 19.54
N ALA A 45 20.32 4.46 18.23
CA ALA A 45 19.07 4.76 17.51
C ALA A 45 17.93 3.85 17.99
N VAL A 46 18.19 2.55 18.14
CA VAL A 46 17.21 1.60 18.69
C VAL A 46 16.80 2.00 20.12
N ALA A 47 17.77 2.30 20.99
CA ALA A 47 17.50 2.72 22.37
C ALA A 47 16.71 4.04 22.44
N GLU A 48 17.00 4.99 21.54
CA GLU A 48 16.26 6.25 21.38
C GLU A 48 14.81 6.01 20.99
N LEU A 49 14.56 5.18 19.97
CA LEU A 49 13.21 4.86 19.52
C LEU A 49 12.41 4.11 20.59
N VAL A 50 13.00 3.10 21.25
CA VAL A 50 12.34 2.39 22.36
C VAL A 50 11.94 3.37 23.47
N ARG A 51 12.83 4.29 23.84
CA ARG A 51 12.56 5.30 24.86
C ARG A 51 11.48 6.29 24.40
N THR A 52 11.50 6.70 23.14
CA THR A 52 10.47 7.55 22.53
C THR A 52 9.10 6.91 22.68
N ILE A 53 8.94 5.66 22.23
CA ILE A 53 7.64 4.96 22.27
C ILE A 53 7.19 4.68 23.71
N LYS A 54 8.09 4.23 24.61
CA LYS A 54 7.76 3.99 26.03
C LYS A 54 7.30 5.26 26.77
N ARG A 55 7.68 6.45 26.29
CA ARG A 55 7.24 7.74 26.81
C ARG A 55 5.97 8.28 26.13
N GLY A 56 5.33 7.47 25.27
CA GLY A 56 4.17 7.88 24.46
C GLY A 56 4.53 8.83 23.30
N GLY A 57 5.83 9.01 23.03
CA GLY A 57 6.30 9.74 21.87
C GLY A 57 6.01 9.00 20.57
N LYS A 58 6.32 9.63 19.45
CA LYS A 58 6.26 9.01 18.11
C LYS A 58 7.52 9.30 17.31
N LEU A 59 7.77 8.46 16.32
CA LEU A 59 8.78 8.70 15.31
C LEU A 59 8.20 9.57 14.18
N VAL A 60 8.83 10.71 13.90
CA VAL A 60 8.46 11.57 12.77
C VAL A 60 9.48 11.31 11.66
N VAL A 61 9.04 10.76 10.53
CA VAL A 61 9.90 10.42 9.39
C VAL A 61 9.82 11.53 8.35
N CYS A 62 10.96 12.02 7.88
CA CYS A 62 11.05 13.10 6.91
C CYS A 62 12.03 12.77 5.77
N GLY A 63 11.66 13.17 4.56
CA GLY A 63 12.49 13.06 3.37
C GLY A 63 11.81 13.69 2.16
N VAL A 64 12.58 14.02 1.14
CA VAL A 64 12.09 14.63 -0.11
C VAL A 64 12.30 13.65 -1.27
N GLY A 65 11.43 13.71 -2.28
CA GLY A 65 11.58 12.93 -3.51
C GLY A 65 11.60 11.41 -3.26
N LYS A 66 12.57 10.70 -3.86
CA LYS A 66 12.70 9.24 -3.70
C LYS A 66 13.01 8.84 -2.25
N SER A 67 13.83 9.60 -1.54
CA SER A 67 14.07 9.40 -0.10
C SER A 67 12.79 9.59 0.73
N GLY A 68 11.92 10.53 0.34
CA GLY A 68 10.58 10.69 0.95
C GLY A 68 9.68 9.48 0.72
N LYS A 69 9.73 8.85 -0.47
CA LYS A 69 9.00 7.59 -0.73
C LYS A 69 9.49 6.44 0.14
N ILE A 70 10.82 6.31 0.31
CA ILE A 70 11.39 5.36 1.28
C ILE A 70 10.90 5.68 2.69
N GLY A 71 10.89 6.96 3.08
CA GLY A 71 10.36 7.40 4.38
C GLY A 71 8.91 6.97 4.64
N ARG A 72 8.02 7.08 3.64
CA ARG A 72 6.63 6.59 3.75
C ARG A 72 6.54 5.08 3.89
N LYS A 73 7.34 4.31 3.15
CA LYS A 73 7.43 2.84 3.33
C LYS A 73 7.89 2.50 4.74
N LEU A 74 8.94 3.19 5.22
CA LEU A 74 9.48 2.97 6.57
C LEU A 74 8.47 3.33 7.66
N GLU A 75 7.75 4.44 7.52
CA GLU A 75 6.63 4.79 8.41
C GLU A 75 5.57 3.67 8.47
N ALA A 76 5.13 3.16 7.32
CA ALA A 76 4.21 2.03 7.28
C ALA A 76 4.80 0.78 7.98
N THR A 77 6.09 0.48 7.75
CA THR A 77 6.79 -0.66 8.37
C THR A 77 6.87 -0.52 9.89
N MET A 78 7.24 0.67 10.38
CA MET A 78 7.33 1.00 11.80
C MET A 78 5.96 0.84 12.49
N ASN A 79 4.91 1.38 11.87
CA ASN A 79 3.53 1.25 12.40
C ASN A 79 3.07 -0.22 12.44
N SER A 80 3.38 -1.01 11.41
CA SER A 80 3.08 -2.45 11.36
C SER A 80 3.70 -3.25 12.50
N VAL A 81 4.85 -2.82 13.02
CA VAL A 81 5.53 -3.49 14.15
C VAL A 81 5.36 -2.76 15.47
N GLY A 82 4.37 -1.88 15.60
CA GLY A 82 4.01 -1.20 16.85
C GLY A 82 4.94 -0.07 17.29
N ILE A 83 5.69 0.50 16.36
CA ILE A 83 6.45 1.73 16.55
C ILE A 83 5.61 2.86 15.97
N HIS A 84 4.92 3.61 16.83
CA HIS A 84 4.06 4.69 16.38
C HIS A 84 4.87 5.75 15.62
N SER A 85 4.54 5.94 14.34
CA SER A 85 5.27 6.79 13.43
C SER A 85 4.36 7.55 12.48
N VAL A 86 4.82 8.71 12.02
CA VAL A 86 4.12 9.57 11.05
C VAL A 86 5.11 10.11 10.02
N PHE A 87 4.69 10.22 8.77
CA PHE A 87 5.49 10.89 7.74
C PHE A 87 5.17 12.40 7.73
N LEU A 88 6.21 13.23 7.74
CA LEU A 88 6.12 14.67 7.62
C LEU A 88 6.93 15.13 6.41
N HIS A 89 6.26 15.74 5.42
CA HIS A 89 6.93 16.30 4.26
C HIS A 89 7.63 17.62 4.65
N PRO A 90 8.94 17.80 4.39
CA PRO A 90 9.69 18.98 4.87
C PRO A 90 9.14 20.32 4.37
N THR A 91 8.64 20.37 3.13
CA THR A 91 8.01 21.58 2.58
C THR A 91 6.72 21.92 3.32
N GLU A 92 5.85 20.94 3.57
CA GLU A 92 4.58 21.16 4.28
C GLU A 92 4.83 21.51 5.76
N ALA A 93 5.90 20.98 6.34
CA ALA A 93 6.33 21.34 7.69
C ALA A 93 6.56 22.85 7.82
N LEU A 94 7.23 23.47 6.84
CA LEU A 94 7.46 24.92 6.79
C LEU A 94 6.18 25.73 6.54
N HIS A 95 5.08 25.08 6.14
CA HIS A 95 3.78 25.68 5.87
C HIS A 95 2.70 25.36 6.93
N GLY A 96 3.07 24.78 8.06
CA GLY A 96 2.18 24.61 9.22
C GLY A 96 2.27 23.25 9.90
N ASP A 97 2.73 22.22 9.17
CA ASP A 97 2.74 20.85 9.68
C ASP A 97 3.86 20.59 10.70
N LEU A 98 4.74 21.56 10.95
CA LEU A 98 5.72 21.47 12.04
C LEU A 98 5.07 21.24 13.41
N GLY A 99 3.81 21.66 13.58
CA GLY A 99 3.00 21.39 14.77
C GLY A 99 2.79 19.90 15.05
N MET A 100 3.04 19.01 14.08
CA MET A 100 3.05 17.57 14.27
C MET A 100 4.19 17.12 15.21
N ILE A 101 5.28 17.87 15.33
CA ILE A 101 6.44 17.52 16.15
C ILE A 101 6.21 18.01 17.57
N ARG A 102 6.17 17.09 18.54
CA ARG A 102 6.02 17.45 19.96
C ARG A 102 7.40 17.58 20.62
N PRO A 103 7.80 18.78 21.07
CA PRO A 103 8.97 18.93 21.92
C PRO A 103 8.77 18.22 23.26
N VAL A 104 9.87 18.03 23.99
CA VAL A 104 9.82 17.59 25.39
C VAL A 104 8.84 18.49 26.17
N ARG A 105 7.71 17.91 26.59
CA ARG A 105 6.77 18.53 27.53
C ARG A 105 6.59 17.62 28.74
N TYR A 106 6.66 18.18 29.93
CA TYR A 106 6.20 17.50 31.13
C TYR A 106 4.67 17.47 31.10
N ILE A 107 4.11 16.29 30.87
CA ILE A 107 2.68 16.07 31.00
C ILE A 107 2.46 15.51 32.40
N THR A 108 1.71 16.25 33.22
CA THR A 108 1.20 15.72 34.49
C THR A 108 -0.03 14.88 34.16
N THR A 109 0.13 13.56 34.07
CA THR A 109 -1.00 12.67 33.84
C THR A 109 -1.72 12.45 35.17
N LEU A 110 -2.99 12.88 35.26
CA LEU A 110 -3.88 12.54 36.39
C LEU A 110 -4.42 11.12 36.23
N LEU A 111 -3.55 10.12 36.33
CA LEU A 111 -3.99 8.73 36.45
C LEU A 111 -4.12 8.41 37.94
N SER A 112 -5.37 8.41 38.42
CA SER A 112 -5.77 7.99 39.77
C SER A 112 -5.26 8.88 40.91
N ARG A 113 -6.01 8.94 42.02
CA ARG A 113 -5.85 9.90 43.14
C ARG A 113 -4.48 9.88 43.86
N GLU A 114 -3.51 9.08 43.47
CA GLU A 114 -2.27 8.88 44.24
C GLU A 114 -0.94 8.91 43.47
N THR A 115 -0.88 9.19 42.16
CA THR A 115 0.46 9.29 41.52
C THR A 115 0.50 10.28 40.33
N LYS A 116 0.95 11.51 40.60
CA LYS A 116 1.38 12.45 39.55
C LYS A 116 2.77 12.02 39.07
N THR A 117 2.85 11.29 37.96
CA THR A 117 4.12 11.06 37.27
C THR A 117 4.31 12.13 36.20
N ASN A 118 5.37 12.92 36.32
CA ASN A 118 5.79 13.88 35.30
C ASN A 118 6.68 13.15 34.28
N THR A 119 6.07 12.39 33.37
CA THR A 119 6.85 11.71 32.32
C THR A 119 6.98 12.65 31.13
N PRO A 120 8.21 13.03 30.73
CA PRO A 120 8.40 13.85 29.54
C PRO A 120 8.02 13.06 28.29
N GLN A 121 7.05 13.56 27.53
CA GLN A 121 6.74 13.05 26.20
C GLN A 121 7.60 13.82 25.21
N LEU A 122 8.34 13.10 24.37
CA LEU A 122 9.13 13.67 23.29
C LEU A 122 9.02 12.79 22.05
N ASP A 123 8.91 13.42 20.89
CA ASP A 123 9.01 12.74 19.61
C ASP A 123 10.48 12.66 19.19
N THR A 124 10.79 11.73 18.28
CA THR A 124 12.11 11.61 17.63
C THR A 124 11.96 11.83 16.14
N LEU A 125 12.88 12.57 15.54
CA LEU A 125 12.90 12.88 14.12
C LEU A 125 13.85 11.93 13.37
N LEU A 126 13.38 11.28 12.31
CA LEU A 126 14.20 10.50 11.38
C LEU A 126 14.28 11.22 10.03
N LEU A 127 15.48 11.66 9.66
CA LEU A 127 15.76 12.34 8.40
C LEU A 127 16.41 11.38 7.41
N ILE A 128 15.85 11.29 6.20
CA ILE A 128 16.40 10.47 5.12
C ILE A 128 16.86 11.40 3.99
N SER A 129 18.17 11.48 3.79
CA SER A 129 18.79 12.28 2.73
C SER A 129 20.13 11.68 2.38
N PHE A 130 20.26 11.16 1.15
CA PHE A 130 21.53 10.58 0.71
C PHE A 130 22.68 11.59 0.84
N SER A 131 22.52 12.82 0.35
CA SER A 131 23.58 13.84 0.36
C SER A 131 23.81 14.53 1.70
N GLY A 132 22.91 14.36 2.69
CA GLY A 132 22.90 15.13 3.93
C GLY A 132 22.72 16.64 3.74
N ARG A 133 22.35 17.09 2.54
CA ARG A 133 22.34 18.52 2.14
C ARG A 133 21.03 18.96 1.49
N THR A 134 19.96 18.16 1.59
CA THR A 134 18.65 18.49 1.03
C THR A 134 18.16 19.84 1.58
N PRO A 135 17.95 20.86 0.73
CA PRO A 135 17.64 22.21 1.17
C PRO A 135 16.39 22.32 2.05
N GLU A 136 15.32 21.61 1.70
CA GLU A 136 14.05 21.64 2.44
C GLU A 136 14.22 21.09 3.86
N LEU A 137 15.06 20.06 4.04
CA LEU A 137 15.40 19.55 5.37
C LEU A 137 16.26 20.53 6.16
N LEU A 138 17.27 21.13 5.53
CA LEU A 138 18.14 22.12 6.17
C LEU A 138 17.37 23.38 6.59
N LEU A 139 16.40 23.83 5.79
CA LEU A 139 15.54 24.96 6.11
C LEU A 139 14.56 24.65 7.26
N MET A 140 14.14 23.40 7.39
CA MET A 140 13.25 22.96 8.47
C MET A 140 13.97 22.90 9.83
N LEU A 141 15.25 22.48 9.85
CA LEU A 141 16.00 22.20 11.08
C LEU A 141 16.05 23.36 12.12
N PRO A 142 16.26 24.64 11.75
CA PRO A 142 16.23 25.75 12.70
C PRO A 142 14.91 25.90 13.48
N HIS A 143 13.82 25.35 12.96
CA HIS A 143 12.50 25.41 13.59
C HIS A 143 12.20 24.17 14.44
N ILE A 144 13.04 23.14 14.36
CA ILE A 144 12.93 21.95 15.20
C ILE A 144 13.45 22.29 16.60
N PRO A 145 12.67 22.02 17.68
CA PRO A 145 13.15 22.22 19.04
C PRO A 145 14.40 21.37 19.30
N GLN A 146 15.45 21.98 19.87
CA GLN A 146 16.72 21.28 20.14
C GLN A 146 16.59 20.07 21.08
N THR A 147 15.46 19.97 21.79
CA THR A 147 15.12 18.85 22.67
C THR A 147 14.60 17.62 21.93
N VAL A 148 14.30 17.73 20.64
CA VAL A 148 13.89 16.62 19.77
C VAL A 148 15.13 15.91 19.26
N PRO A 149 15.34 14.62 19.57
CA PRO A 149 16.43 13.82 19.02
C PRO A 149 16.29 13.67 17.52
N VAL A 150 17.42 13.73 16.81
CA VAL A 150 17.50 13.63 15.35
C VAL A 150 18.36 12.43 14.97
N ILE A 151 17.73 11.48 14.28
CA ILE A 151 18.40 10.37 13.60
C ILE A 151 18.48 10.72 12.12
N ALA A 152 19.64 10.58 11.48
CA ALA A 152 19.81 10.82 10.05
C ALA A 152 20.38 9.60 9.32
N ILE A 153 19.70 9.16 8.26
CA ILE A 153 20.21 8.18 7.30
C ILE A 153 20.78 8.94 6.09
N THR A 154 22.10 8.88 5.91
CA THR A 154 22.83 9.63 4.85
C THR A 154 24.07 8.87 4.36
N SER A 155 24.69 9.30 3.26
CA SER A 155 25.96 8.75 2.78
C SER A 155 27.18 9.17 3.60
N HIS A 156 27.03 10.13 4.53
CA HIS A 156 28.14 10.58 5.37
C HIS A 156 28.63 9.47 6.30
N ALA A 157 29.95 9.35 6.43
CA ALA A 157 30.58 8.37 7.31
C ALA A 157 30.70 8.85 8.77
N HIS A 158 30.66 10.16 9.01
CA HIS A 158 30.87 10.75 10.34
C HIS A 158 29.92 11.93 10.63
N PRO A 159 29.35 12.04 11.85
CA PRO A 159 28.39 13.09 12.19
C PRO A 159 28.89 14.51 11.92
N SER A 160 30.16 14.80 12.21
CA SER A 160 30.75 16.14 12.00
C SER A 160 30.75 16.61 10.54
N THR A 161 30.60 15.69 9.59
CA THR A 161 30.55 16.01 8.16
C THR A 161 29.14 16.16 7.63
N CYS A 162 28.12 15.76 8.40
CA CYS A 162 26.72 15.73 7.99
C CYS A 162 25.99 17.02 8.40
N PRO A 163 25.62 17.89 7.44
CA PRO A 163 24.97 19.17 7.75
C PRO A 163 23.62 19.02 8.46
N LEU A 164 22.88 17.93 8.22
CA LEU A 164 21.62 17.66 8.91
C LEU A 164 21.75 17.50 10.43
N LEU A 165 22.95 17.21 10.94
CA LEU A 165 23.19 17.01 12.37
C LEU A 165 23.82 18.23 13.04
N SER A 166 24.03 19.33 12.31
CA SER A 166 24.77 20.50 12.81
C SER A 166 23.96 21.43 13.72
N PHE A 167 22.63 21.35 13.69
CA PHE A 167 21.74 22.27 14.41
C PHE A 167 21.39 21.82 15.84
N ASN A 168 21.57 20.53 16.14
CA ASN A 168 21.31 19.94 17.45
C ASN A 168 22.62 19.60 18.15
N SER A 169 22.59 19.45 19.48
CA SER A 169 23.77 19.00 20.22
C SER A 169 24.16 17.57 19.80
N PRO A 170 25.46 17.21 19.84
CA PRO A 170 25.92 15.87 19.48
C PRO A 170 25.17 14.74 20.20
N ASP A 171 24.79 14.97 21.46
CA ASP A 171 24.04 14.01 22.28
C ASP A 171 22.62 13.76 21.77
N MET A 172 22.01 14.74 21.11
CA MET A 172 20.69 14.67 20.50
C MET A 172 20.73 14.24 19.04
N THR A 173 21.90 13.89 18.51
CA THR A 173 22.07 13.49 17.11
C THR A 173 22.64 12.09 16.98
N ILE A 174 22.13 11.34 16.00
CA ILE A 174 22.57 10.00 15.67
C ILE A 174 22.69 9.88 14.16
N LEU A 175 23.88 9.55 13.67
CA LEU A 175 24.11 9.27 12.25
C LEU A 175 24.05 7.77 12.01
N LEU A 176 23.19 7.37 11.08
CA LEU A 176 23.17 6.03 10.50
C LEU A 176 23.77 6.09 9.09
N PRO A 177 25.07 5.77 8.92
CA PRO A 177 25.73 5.86 7.63
C PRO A 177 25.20 4.81 6.65
N ALA A 178 24.98 5.23 5.41
CA ALA A 178 24.58 4.40 4.27
C ALA A 178 25.29 4.85 2.96
N PRO A 179 26.64 4.87 2.91
CA PRO A 179 27.39 5.19 1.70
C PRO A 179 27.27 4.08 0.66
N LEU A 180 27.33 4.47 -0.62
CA LEU A 180 27.47 3.52 -1.72
C LEU A 180 28.94 3.14 -1.94
N HIS A 181 29.16 1.94 -2.44
CA HIS A 181 30.50 1.50 -2.88
C HIS A 181 30.91 2.16 -4.21
N ILE A 182 29.91 2.53 -5.04
CA ILE A 182 30.05 3.25 -6.30
C ILE A 182 28.87 4.21 -6.45
N ASP A 183 29.13 5.42 -6.95
CA ASP A 183 28.06 6.39 -7.21
C ASP A 183 27.21 5.95 -8.41
N GLU A 184 25.90 6.19 -8.35
CA GLU A 184 24.94 5.84 -9.41
C GLU A 184 25.31 6.49 -10.75
N GLU A 185 25.79 7.73 -10.73
CA GLU A 185 26.28 8.41 -11.94
C GLU A 185 27.47 7.69 -12.58
N THR A 186 28.39 7.17 -11.75
CA THR A 186 29.54 6.40 -12.23
C THR A 186 29.12 5.03 -12.75
N SER A 187 28.18 4.36 -12.08
CA SER A 187 27.74 3.01 -12.45
C SER A 187 26.80 2.97 -13.65
N PHE A 188 25.86 3.92 -13.74
CA PHE A 188 24.77 3.91 -14.71
C PHE A 188 24.82 5.05 -15.73
N GLY A 189 25.75 6.00 -15.58
CA GLY A 189 25.80 7.21 -16.40
C GLY A 189 24.69 8.23 -16.08
N LEU A 190 23.96 8.03 -14.98
CA LEU A 190 22.88 8.91 -14.55
C LEU A 190 22.73 8.89 -13.01
N ALA A 191 22.47 10.04 -12.42
CA ALA A 191 22.37 10.22 -10.97
C ALA A 191 20.96 9.91 -10.40
N ALA A 192 20.21 8.99 -11.02
CA ALA A 192 18.89 8.65 -10.53
C ALA A 192 18.99 7.75 -9.28
N PRO A 193 18.33 8.11 -8.16
CA PRO A 193 18.35 7.30 -6.95
C PRO A 193 17.77 5.89 -7.20
N THR A 194 18.64 4.89 -7.10
CA THR A 194 18.36 3.45 -7.19
C THR A 194 19.05 2.75 -6.02
N SER A 195 20.35 2.49 -6.11
CA SER A 195 21.16 1.87 -5.05
C SER A 195 21.10 2.66 -3.74
N SER A 196 21.11 3.99 -3.80
CA SER A 196 20.97 4.88 -2.64
C SER A 196 19.64 4.69 -1.90
N THR A 197 18.55 4.44 -2.66
CA THR A 197 17.24 4.17 -2.07
C THR A 197 17.14 2.75 -1.50
N THR A 198 17.79 1.77 -2.14
CA THR A 198 17.84 0.37 -1.70
C THR A 198 18.59 0.24 -0.37
N VAL A 199 19.76 0.87 -0.22
CA VAL A 199 20.50 0.85 1.06
C VAL A 199 19.76 1.57 2.18
N ALA A 200 19.11 2.71 1.88
CA ALA A 200 18.33 3.45 2.87
C ALA A 200 17.10 2.66 3.35
N LEU A 201 16.44 1.96 2.43
CA LEU A 201 15.31 1.08 2.75
C LEU A 201 15.75 -0.10 3.63
N ALA A 202 16.81 -0.81 3.23
CA ALA A 202 17.31 -1.96 3.98
C ALA A 202 17.76 -1.57 5.40
N LEU A 203 18.47 -0.46 5.54
CA LEU A 203 18.89 0.07 6.84
C LEU A 203 17.69 0.49 7.71
N GLY A 204 16.68 1.11 7.10
CA GLY A 204 15.45 1.49 7.79
C GLY A 204 14.64 0.28 8.26
N ASP A 205 14.54 -0.77 7.45
CA ASP A 205 13.88 -2.02 7.82
C ASP A 205 14.63 -2.72 8.95
N ALA A 206 15.97 -2.74 8.91
CA ALA A 206 16.79 -3.25 10.01
C ALA A 206 16.55 -2.47 11.32
N LEU A 207 16.50 -1.13 11.25
CA LEU A 207 16.19 -0.27 12.39
C LEU A 207 14.79 -0.57 12.95
N ALA A 208 13.79 -0.76 12.08
CA ALA A 208 12.42 -1.07 12.50
C ALA A 208 12.34 -2.40 13.25
N LEU A 209 12.92 -3.47 12.67
CA LEU A 209 12.87 -4.80 13.26
C LEU A 209 13.68 -4.90 14.56
N ALA A 210 14.88 -4.29 14.61
CA ALA A 210 15.69 -4.26 15.83
C ALA A 210 15.00 -3.47 16.95
N THR A 211 14.33 -2.36 16.61
CA THR A 211 13.53 -1.58 17.55
C THR A 211 12.34 -2.38 18.05
N ALA A 212 11.60 -3.05 17.16
CA ALA A 212 10.46 -3.88 17.54
C ALA A 212 10.87 -5.02 18.49
N GLN A 213 11.98 -5.71 18.20
CA GLN A 213 12.54 -6.75 19.07
C GLN A 213 12.89 -6.22 20.46
N SER A 214 13.45 -5.01 20.54
CA SER A 214 13.83 -4.37 21.80
C SER A 214 12.63 -3.77 22.57
N LEU A 215 11.58 -3.40 21.85
CA LEU A 215 10.36 -2.81 22.42
C LEU A 215 9.43 -3.88 22.99
N HIS A 216 9.26 -4.97 22.26
CA HIS A 216 8.25 -6.01 22.46
C HIS A 216 8.87 -7.27 23.07
N THR A 217 9.21 -7.19 24.35
CA THR A 217 9.95 -8.25 25.06
C THR A 217 9.08 -9.10 25.99
N LEU A 218 7.78 -8.79 26.10
CA LEU A 218 6.87 -9.49 27.01
C LEU A 218 6.43 -10.83 26.39
N PRO A 219 6.36 -11.93 27.18
CA PRO A 219 5.84 -13.21 26.68
C PRO A 219 4.44 -13.05 26.10
N GLY A 220 4.23 -13.52 24.86
CA GLY A 220 2.94 -13.39 24.15
C GLY A 220 2.65 -11.99 23.59
N GLN A 221 3.59 -11.06 23.66
CA GLN A 221 3.54 -9.75 23.01
C GLN A 221 4.87 -9.46 22.31
N GLY A 222 5.39 -10.43 21.56
CA GLY A 222 6.56 -10.23 20.72
C GLY A 222 6.19 -9.49 19.42
N PRO A 223 7.20 -9.16 18.59
CA PRO A 223 6.96 -8.44 17.33
C PRO A 223 5.96 -9.15 16.41
N SER A 224 5.96 -10.49 16.40
CA SER A 224 5.04 -11.30 15.58
C SER A 224 3.59 -11.14 16.04
N GLU A 225 3.33 -11.18 17.35
CA GLU A 225 2.00 -11.02 17.93
C GLU A 225 1.47 -9.59 17.71
N ILE A 226 2.32 -8.58 17.91
CA ILE A 226 1.99 -7.18 17.65
C ILE A 226 1.64 -6.98 16.17
N PHE A 227 2.48 -7.49 15.26
CA PHE A 227 2.24 -7.43 13.83
C PHE A 227 0.89 -8.06 13.47
N LYS A 228 0.63 -9.27 13.96
CA LYS A 228 -0.67 -9.95 13.74
C LYS A 228 -1.85 -9.10 14.21
N GLY A 229 -1.75 -8.43 15.36
CA GLY A 229 -2.80 -7.57 15.91
C GLY A 229 -3.13 -6.36 15.03
N TYR A 230 -2.18 -5.83 14.27
CA TYR A 230 -2.38 -4.66 13.39
C TYR A 230 -2.76 -5.01 11.95
N HIS A 231 -2.88 -6.29 11.62
CA HIS A 231 -3.21 -6.75 10.27
C HIS A 231 -4.50 -7.60 10.21
N PRO A 232 -5.66 -7.10 10.68
CA PRO A 232 -6.89 -7.89 10.77
C PRO A 232 -7.48 -8.34 9.43
N GLY A 233 -7.22 -7.60 8.33
CA GLY A 233 -7.79 -7.86 7.00
C GLY A 233 -6.86 -8.53 5.99
N GLY A 234 -5.60 -8.80 6.33
CA GLY A 234 -4.65 -9.43 5.43
C GLY A 234 -4.70 -10.97 5.48
N ALA A 235 -4.18 -11.63 4.44
CA ALA A 235 -4.04 -13.10 4.42
C ALA A 235 -3.34 -13.66 5.68
N ILE A 236 -2.42 -12.87 6.27
CA ILE A 236 -1.68 -13.20 7.49
C ILE A 236 -2.59 -13.13 8.75
N GLY A 237 -3.50 -12.16 8.83
CA GLY A 237 -4.47 -12.05 9.94
C GLY A 237 -5.64 -13.03 9.83
N ALA A 238 -6.05 -13.35 8.59
CA ALA A 238 -7.11 -14.32 8.31
C ALA A 238 -6.76 -15.76 8.75
N ALA A 239 -5.47 -16.13 8.74
CA ALA A 239 -5.00 -17.40 9.28
C ALA A 239 -5.25 -17.51 10.80
N VAL A 240 -5.13 -16.41 11.54
CA VAL A 240 -5.30 -16.38 13.01
C VAL A 240 -6.77 -16.30 13.43
N ALA A 241 -7.63 -15.66 12.63
CA ALA A 241 -9.07 -15.68 12.91
C ALA A 241 -9.63 -17.12 12.94
N ARG A 242 -9.03 -18.04 12.16
CA ARG A 242 -9.38 -19.47 12.16
C ARG A 242 -8.85 -20.20 13.40
N ASP A 243 -7.64 -19.89 13.86
CA ASP A 243 -7.07 -20.49 15.08
C ASP A 243 -7.80 -20.04 16.36
N ASN A 244 -8.18 -18.76 16.45
CA ASN A 244 -8.91 -18.24 17.61
C ASN A 244 -10.39 -18.65 17.63
N ALA A 245 -11.01 -18.91 16.46
CA ALA A 245 -12.36 -19.46 16.38
C ALA A 245 -12.43 -20.92 16.90
N SER A 246 -11.30 -21.64 16.93
CA SER A 246 -11.25 -23.00 17.50
C SER A 246 -11.08 -23.02 19.03
N ALA A 247 -10.81 -21.88 19.67
CA ALA A 247 -10.53 -21.77 21.11
C ALA A 247 -11.71 -21.22 21.95
N ILE A 248 -12.82 -20.81 21.31
CA ILE A 248 -14.04 -20.40 22.00
C ILE A 248 -15.13 -21.45 21.73
N SER A 249 -15.02 -22.59 22.42
CA SER A 249 -16.12 -23.57 22.49
C SER A 249 -16.99 -23.22 23.69
N THR A 250 -18.16 -22.63 23.43
CA THR A 250 -19.30 -22.63 24.35
C THR A 250 -20.05 -23.97 24.17
N PRO A 251 -20.50 -24.64 25.25
CA PRO A 251 -20.96 -26.03 25.16
C PRO A 251 -22.42 -26.16 24.68
N ALA A 252 -22.62 -27.22 23.87
CA ALA A 252 -23.84 -27.96 23.54
C ALA A 252 -25.01 -27.19 22.87
N THR A 253 -25.55 -27.64 21.74
CA THR A 253 -26.28 -28.92 21.67
C THR A 253 -26.29 -29.48 20.24
N SER A 254 -25.92 -30.75 20.11
CA SER A 254 -25.97 -31.54 18.89
C SER A 254 -27.40 -31.77 18.40
N MET A 255 -27.60 -31.76 17.07
CA MET A 255 -28.40 -32.80 16.40
C MET A 255 -27.78 -33.14 15.05
N THR A 256 -27.47 -34.42 14.93
CA THR A 256 -26.86 -35.16 13.83
C THR A 256 -27.87 -35.45 12.73
N THR A 257 -27.47 -35.37 11.46
CA THR A 257 -27.77 -36.39 10.44
C THR A 257 -26.79 -36.27 9.26
N SER A 258 -25.84 -37.19 9.19
CA SER A 258 -25.16 -37.59 7.94
C SER A 258 -26.07 -38.57 7.18
N PRO A 259 -25.99 -38.66 5.85
CA PRO A 259 -25.06 -39.58 5.16
C PRO A 259 -24.49 -38.94 3.86
N SER A 260 -23.50 -39.42 3.12
CA SER A 260 -22.61 -40.58 3.12
C SER A 260 -21.49 -40.32 2.09
N LEU A 261 -20.32 -40.90 2.33
CA LEU A 261 -19.08 -40.89 1.52
C LEU A 261 -19.17 -41.67 0.19
N SER A 262 -18.57 -41.11 -0.86
CA SER A 262 -17.69 -41.74 -1.88
C SER A 262 -17.37 -40.67 -2.95
N SER A 263 -16.19 -40.46 -3.51
CA SER A 263 -14.81 -40.94 -3.33
C SER A 263 -13.87 -40.01 -4.13
N LEU A 264 -12.56 -40.17 -3.90
CA LEU A 264 -11.39 -39.69 -4.69
C LEU A 264 -10.88 -38.30 -4.26
N GLU A 265 -9.90 -38.18 -3.36
CA GLU A 265 -8.46 -38.50 -3.56
C GLU A 265 -7.89 -37.91 -4.85
N ASP A 266 -7.43 -36.67 -4.77
CA ASP A 266 -6.23 -36.18 -5.46
C ASP A 266 -5.92 -34.76 -4.97
N ALA A 267 -5.11 -34.63 -3.92
CA ALA A 267 -4.33 -33.42 -3.62
C ALA A 267 -3.44 -33.63 -2.39
N LEU A 268 -2.28 -34.26 -2.56
CA LEU A 268 -1.12 -34.11 -1.68
C LEU A 268 0.16 -34.35 -2.53
N PRO A 269 1.38 -34.04 -2.07
CA PRO A 269 1.99 -32.70 -2.14
C PRO A 269 3.42 -32.77 -2.74
N ILE A 270 3.87 -31.78 -3.52
CA ILE A 270 5.29 -31.76 -3.92
C ILE A 270 6.09 -30.88 -2.95
N LYS A 271 6.79 -31.61 -2.09
CA LYS A 271 7.88 -31.24 -1.19
C LYS A 271 9.13 -31.00 -2.05
N LEU A 272 9.72 -29.80 -1.98
CA LEU A 272 11.03 -29.51 -2.58
C LEU A 272 12.12 -29.92 -1.58
N THR A 273 12.88 -30.95 -1.93
CA THR A 273 14.19 -31.25 -1.33
C THR A 273 15.24 -31.06 -2.41
N PHE A 274 16.24 -30.23 -2.10
CA PHE A 274 17.50 -30.13 -2.82
C PHE A 274 18.37 -31.31 -2.40
N ASP A 275 19.00 -31.97 -3.37
CA ASP A 275 20.27 -32.68 -3.19
C ASP A 275 21.07 -32.52 -4.49
N ASP A 276 22.34 -32.15 -4.31
CA ASP A 276 23.40 -32.07 -5.31
C ASP A 276 23.87 -33.48 -5.70
N ASP A 277 24.22 -33.69 -6.98
CA ASP A 277 25.52 -34.26 -7.41
C ASP A 277 25.61 -34.39 -8.94
N ASP A 278 26.85 -34.30 -9.41
CA ASP A 278 27.38 -34.07 -10.75
C ASP A 278 27.23 -35.20 -11.81
N ASP A 279 27.56 -34.79 -13.04
CA ASP A 279 28.20 -35.52 -14.16
C ASP A 279 27.37 -36.17 -15.30
N ASP A 280 27.50 -35.47 -16.44
CA ASP A 280 27.93 -35.93 -17.78
C ASP A 280 26.98 -36.60 -18.81
N ASP A 281 27.08 -35.99 -20.01
CA ASP A 281 27.09 -36.56 -21.36
C ASP A 281 25.82 -37.03 -22.12
N ASN A 282 25.62 -36.30 -23.23
CA ASN A 282 25.36 -36.73 -24.62
C ASN A 282 23.94 -37.00 -25.19
N GLU A 283 23.71 -36.23 -26.27
CA GLU A 283 23.20 -36.59 -27.60
C GLU A 283 21.69 -36.85 -27.86
N ASP A 284 21.17 -35.93 -28.69
CA ASP A 284 20.47 -36.15 -29.97
C ASP A 284 18.97 -36.46 -30.09
N GLU A 285 18.36 -35.53 -30.86
CA GLU A 285 17.46 -35.71 -32.01
C GLU A 285 16.01 -36.19 -31.86
N ASP A 286 15.13 -35.24 -32.21
CA ASP A 286 14.10 -35.30 -33.27
C ASP A 286 12.64 -35.73 -33.01
N ASN A 287 11.81 -34.75 -33.38
CA ASN A 287 10.59 -34.84 -34.21
C ASN A 287 9.20 -35.13 -33.62
N MET A 288 8.29 -34.23 -34.03
CA MET A 288 6.90 -34.43 -34.47
C MET A 288 5.71 -34.09 -33.53
N ARG A 289 5.20 -32.86 -33.73
CA ARG A 289 3.79 -32.41 -33.89
C ARG A 289 2.69 -33.10 -33.06
N SER A 290 1.97 -32.32 -32.24
CA SER A 290 0.60 -31.82 -32.57
C SER A 290 -0.06 -31.02 -31.42
N THR A 291 -0.41 -29.76 -31.73
CA THR A 291 -1.65 -29.03 -31.39
C THR A 291 -2.42 -29.36 -30.08
N SER A 292 -2.49 -28.40 -29.13
CA SER A 292 -3.74 -28.01 -28.41
C SER A 292 -3.59 -27.01 -27.22
N SER A 293 -2.58 -26.14 -27.18
CA SER A 293 -2.38 -25.21 -26.04
C SER A 293 -2.33 -23.73 -26.45
N LYS A 294 -3.41 -23.21 -27.06
CA LYS A 294 -3.51 -21.77 -27.43
C LYS A 294 -4.79 -21.04 -27.05
N THR A 295 -5.69 -21.61 -26.24
CA THR A 295 -7.03 -21.03 -26.02
C THR A 295 -7.37 -20.64 -24.58
N ARG A 296 -6.37 -20.45 -23.70
CA ARG A 296 -6.63 -20.10 -22.29
C ARG A 296 -6.10 -18.75 -21.81
N LEU A 297 -5.42 -17.97 -22.66
CA LEU A 297 -4.80 -16.70 -22.25
C LEU A 297 -5.59 -15.42 -22.62
N ASP A 298 -6.62 -15.49 -23.48
CA ASP A 298 -7.28 -14.28 -24.00
C ASP A 298 -8.77 -14.13 -23.61
N THR A 299 -9.22 -14.79 -22.53
CA THR A 299 -10.61 -14.66 -22.05
C THR A 299 -10.80 -13.40 -21.20
N VAL A 300 -12.00 -12.82 -21.25
CA VAL A 300 -12.35 -11.59 -20.50
C VAL A 300 -12.11 -11.71 -19.00
N CYS A 301 -12.37 -12.89 -18.41
CA CYS A 301 -12.16 -13.13 -16.98
C CYS A 301 -10.67 -13.19 -16.58
N ALA A 302 -9.75 -13.39 -17.51
CA ALA A 302 -8.31 -13.37 -17.29
C ALA A 302 -7.69 -11.97 -17.47
N SER A 303 -8.49 -10.97 -17.87
CA SER A 303 -8.06 -9.58 -18.05
C SER A 303 -7.83 -8.88 -16.72
N GLU A 304 -6.78 -8.05 -16.64
CA GLU A 304 -6.51 -7.17 -15.48
C GLU A 304 -7.61 -6.12 -15.23
N HIS A 305 -8.54 -5.95 -16.18
CA HIS A 305 -9.64 -4.99 -16.12
C HIS A 305 -10.93 -5.60 -15.53
N PHE A 306 -10.99 -6.93 -15.39
CA PHE A 306 -12.13 -7.63 -14.82
C PHE A 306 -12.14 -7.53 -13.29
N VAL A 307 -13.27 -7.09 -12.74
CA VAL A 307 -13.50 -7.06 -11.28
C VAL A 307 -14.63 -8.04 -10.95
N PRO A 308 -14.35 -9.13 -10.20
CA PRO A 308 -15.37 -10.08 -9.77
C PRO A 308 -16.43 -9.40 -8.89
N ILE A 309 -17.69 -9.84 -9.01
CA ILE A 309 -18.82 -9.22 -8.29
C ILE A 309 -18.66 -9.32 -6.77
N GLU A 310 -18.03 -10.39 -6.26
CA GLU A 310 -17.71 -10.56 -4.85
C GLU A 310 -16.67 -9.55 -4.31
N CYS A 311 -15.88 -8.94 -5.19
CA CYS A 311 -14.89 -7.93 -4.82
C CYS A 311 -15.47 -6.50 -4.82
N ILE A 312 -16.74 -6.33 -5.22
CA ILE A 312 -17.39 -5.03 -5.31
C ILE A 312 -18.17 -4.76 -4.02
N PRO A 313 -17.79 -3.73 -3.23
CA PRO A 313 -18.51 -3.38 -2.02
C PRO A 313 -19.97 -3.04 -2.36
N THR A 314 -20.89 -3.69 -1.66
CA THR A 314 -22.32 -3.48 -1.86
C THR A 314 -22.90 -2.68 -0.70
N VAL A 315 -23.60 -1.60 -1.02
CA VAL A 315 -24.33 -0.77 -0.07
C VAL A 315 -25.75 -1.31 0.08
N VAL A 316 -25.91 -2.52 0.62
CA VAL A 316 -27.25 -3.15 0.79
C VAL A 316 -27.88 -2.70 2.12
N PRO A 317 -29.20 -2.42 2.13
CA PRO A 317 -29.96 -2.25 3.37
C PRO A 317 -30.00 -3.56 4.17
N SER A 318 -29.73 -3.50 5.47
CA SER A 318 -30.13 -4.58 6.37
C SER A 318 -31.61 -4.90 6.16
N SER A 319 -31.96 -6.17 6.04
CA SER A 319 -33.31 -6.71 5.82
C SER A 319 -34.29 -6.52 7.00
N GLN A 320 -34.08 -5.48 7.80
CA GLN A 320 -35.04 -4.98 8.77
C GLN A 320 -35.60 -3.68 8.21
N SER A 321 -36.92 -3.63 8.04
CA SER A 321 -37.64 -2.38 7.82
C SER A 321 -37.18 -1.34 8.85
N PRO A 322 -36.86 -0.09 8.45
CA PRO A 322 -36.36 0.92 9.38
C PRO A 322 -37.54 1.37 10.26
N GLU A 323 -37.69 0.77 11.43
CA GLU A 323 -38.72 1.14 12.40
C GLU A 323 -38.34 2.39 13.21
N THR A 324 -37.19 3.03 12.95
CA THR A 324 -36.79 4.24 13.70
C THR A 324 -35.89 5.18 12.90
N THR A 325 -36.19 6.48 13.00
CA THR A 325 -35.49 7.61 12.36
C THR A 325 -33.98 7.68 12.70
N GLU A 326 -33.52 6.96 13.72
CA GLU A 326 -32.10 6.90 14.11
C GLU A 326 -31.22 5.99 13.22
N GLN A 327 -31.77 4.93 12.61
CA GLN A 327 -30.97 4.02 11.76
C GLN A 327 -30.56 4.67 10.42
N ILE A 328 -31.34 5.63 9.93
CA ILE A 328 -31.03 6.45 8.76
C ILE A 328 -29.82 7.39 9.02
N ARG A 329 -29.42 7.62 10.28
CA ARG A 329 -28.21 8.42 10.58
C ARG A 329 -26.89 7.62 10.60
N LYS A 330 -26.93 6.28 10.62
CA LYS A 330 -25.75 5.41 10.82
C LYS A 330 -25.38 4.52 9.62
N GLY A 331 -25.89 4.82 8.42
CA GLY A 331 -25.45 4.14 7.19
C GLY A 331 -24.06 4.59 6.74
N PRO A 332 -23.32 3.79 5.94
CA PRO A 332 -22.04 4.20 5.37
C PRO A 332 -22.24 5.48 4.56
N GLN A 333 -21.48 6.53 4.89
CA GLN A 333 -21.60 7.80 4.20
C GLN A 333 -20.84 7.70 2.87
N ILE A 334 -21.43 8.21 1.79
CA ILE A 334 -20.75 8.31 0.49
C ILE A 334 -19.43 9.08 0.60
N LEU A 335 -19.33 9.98 1.58
CA LEU A 335 -18.10 10.67 1.93
C LEU A 335 -16.95 9.71 2.24
N ASP A 336 -17.17 8.59 2.91
CA ASP A 336 -16.12 7.61 3.24
C ASP A 336 -15.61 6.88 2.00
N LEU A 337 -16.52 6.55 1.07
CA LEU A 337 -16.18 5.99 -0.24
C LEU A 337 -15.44 6.99 -1.13
N LEU A 338 -15.86 8.26 -1.13
CA LEU A 338 -15.21 9.34 -1.87
C LEU A 338 -13.83 9.67 -1.27
N LEU A 339 -13.68 9.70 0.06
CA LEU A 339 -12.39 9.89 0.75
C LEU A 339 -11.39 8.81 0.36
N THR A 340 -11.82 7.55 0.31
CA THR A 340 -10.97 6.42 -0.10
C THR A 340 -10.48 6.60 -1.55
N THR A 341 -11.33 7.17 -2.41
CA THR A 341 -11.02 7.40 -3.82
C THR A 341 -10.12 8.62 -4.03
N ILE A 342 -10.27 9.67 -3.21
CA ILE A 342 -9.37 10.84 -3.20
C ILE A 342 -7.96 10.42 -2.74
N GLN A 343 -7.87 9.56 -1.73
CA GLN A 343 -6.59 9.04 -1.23
C GLN A 343 -5.91 8.11 -2.24
N ASN A 344 -6.67 7.46 -3.14
CA ASN A 344 -6.17 6.55 -4.16
C ASN A 344 -6.78 6.87 -5.55
N PRO A 345 -6.27 7.87 -6.29
CA PRO A 345 -6.85 8.29 -7.56
C PRO A 345 -6.80 7.23 -8.67
N ALA A 346 -5.88 6.27 -8.57
CA ALA A 346 -5.77 5.12 -9.49
C ALA A 346 -6.64 3.91 -9.08
N SER A 347 -7.44 4.02 -8.02
CA SER A 347 -8.25 2.91 -7.53
C SER A 347 -9.36 2.53 -8.54
N LYS A 348 -9.48 1.22 -8.80
CA LYS A 348 -10.55 0.60 -9.59
C LYS A 348 -11.80 0.36 -8.70
N LEU A 349 -12.17 1.35 -7.89
CA LEU A 349 -13.27 1.21 -6.93
C LEU A 349 -14.62 1.25 -7.65
N TRP A 350 -15.26 0.09 -7.71
CA TRP A 350 -16.67 -0.05 -8.06
C TRP A 350 -17.51 0.02 -6.79
N VAL A 351 -18.73 0.55 -6.89
CA VAL A 351 -19.69 0.54 -5.77
C VAL A 351 -21.02 -0.01 -6.27
N LYS A 352 -21.52 -1.08 -5.65
CA LYS A 352 -22.84 -1.65 -5.97
C LYS A 352 -23.88 -1.05 -5.01
N LEU A 353 -24.85 -0.31 -5.53
CA LEU A 353 -25.91 0.29 -4.71
C LEU A 353 -27.07 -0.68 -4.49
N SER A 354 -27.38 -1.47 -5.50
CA SER A 354 -28.39 -2.54 -5.46
C SER A 354 -28.08 -3.55 -6.57
N ASP A 355 -28.84 -4.65 -6.64
CA ASP A 355 -28.70 -5.61 -7.76
C ASP A 355 -29.02 -5.00 -9.13
N THR A 356 -29.62 -3.81 -9.15
CA THR A 356 -30.02 -3.11 -10.38
C THR A 356 -29.21 -1.85 -10.65
N HIS A 357 -28.32 -1.40 -9.74
CA HIS A 357 -27.60 -0.13 -9.87
C HIS A 357 -26.14 -0.23 -9.40
N ILE A 358 -25.22 0.26 -10.22
CA ILE A 358 -23.77 0.25 -9.93
C ILE A 358 -23.12 1.60 -10.28
N ILE A 359 -22.07 1.97 -9.55
CA ILE A 359 -21.26 3.16 -9.80
C ILE A 359 -19.88 2.70 -10.32
N PRO A 360 -19.52 3.00 -11.58
CA PRO A 360 -18.21 2.68 -12.11
C PRO A 360 -17.13 3.67 -11.64
N PRO A 361 -15.83 3.28 -11.64
CA PRO A 361 -14.74 4.12 -11.15
C PRO A 361 -14.64 5.52 -11.80
N PRO A 362 -14.82 5.70 -13.13
CA PRO A 362 -14.76 7.04 -13.74
C PRO A 362 -15.87 7.99 -13.26
N LEU A 363 -17.08 7.46 -13.02
CA LEU A 363 -18.19 8.22 -12.48
C LEU A 363 -17.88 8.68 -11.06
N LEU A 364 -17.31 7.78 -10.25
CA LEU A 364 -16.93 8.09 -8.87
C LEU A 364 -15.80 9.14 -8.80
N ARG A 365 -14.83 9.09 -9.72
CA ARG A 365 -13.80 10.12 -9.87
C ARG A 365 -14.35 11.47 -10.36
N SER A 366 -15.36 11.47 -11.23
CA SER A 366 -15.98 12.73 -11.68
C SER A 366 -16.65 13.46 -10.52
N MET A 367 -17.31 12.71 -9.61
CA MET A 367 -17.96 13.26 -8.42
C MET A 367 -16.97 13.98 -7.51
N THR A 368 -15.75 13.46 -7.36
CA THR A 368 -14.71 14.08 -6.52
C THR A 368 -14.10 15.32 -7.17
N MET A 369 -13.97 15.36 -8.50
CA MET A 369 -13.41 16.52 -9.23
C MET A 369 -14.34 17.75 -9.17
N THR A 370 -15.66 17.56 -9.24
CA THR A 370 -16.64 18.63 -9.06
C THR A 370 -16.64 19.26 -7.65
N MET A 371 -16.07 18.59 -6.65
CA MET A 371 -15.92 19.13 -5.29
C MET A 371 -14.77 20.15 -5.17
N GLY A 372 -13.82 20.16 -6.12
CA GLY A 372 -12.64 21.04 -6.07
C GLY A 372 -12.82 22.41 -6.73
N SER A 373 -13.86 22.59 -7.55
CA SER A 373 -14.15 23.87 -8.22
C SER A 373 -15.19 24.66 -7.45
N SER A 374 -14.74 25.68 -6.71
CA SER A 374 -15.58 26.67 -6.05
C SER A 374 -16.29 27.57 -7.07
N SER A 375 -17.45 27.11 -7.55
CA SER A 375 -18.48 28.02 -8.06
C SER A 375 -19.85 27.55 -7.58
N SER A 376 -20.59 28.51 -7.03
CA SER A 376 -21.89 28.34 -6.40
C SER A 376 -22.91 27.70 -7.34
N SER A 377 -23.18 26.40 -7.16
CA SER A 377 -24.43 25.76 -7.60
C SER A 377 -25.11 25.17 -6.37
N SER A 378 -26.41 25.41 -6.19
CA SER A 378 -27.20 24.94 -5.04
C SER A 378 -27.37 23.41 -4.98
N THR A 379 -26.75 22.67 -5.92
CA THR A 379 -26.82 21.22 -6.08
C THR A 379 -25.70 20.49 -5.33
N THR A 380 -24.57 21.15 -5.07
CA THR A 380 -23.36 20.51 -4.51
C THR A 380 -23.44 20.29 -3.00
N SER A 381 -24.19 21.13 -2.27
CA SER A 381 -24.38 20.98 -0.83
C SER A 381 -25.29 19.82 -0.44
N THR A 382 -26.11 19.32 -1.37
CA THR A 382 -27.12 18.30 -1.07
C THR A 382 -26.51 16.90 -1.00
N ILE A 383 -25.45 16.62 -1.78
CA ILE A 383 -24.90 15.26 -1.95
C ILE A 383 -24.10 14.80 -0.71
N ILE A 384 -23.43 15.73 -0.02
CA ILE A 384 -22.50 15.43 1.09
C ILE A 384 -23.24 14.87 2.31
N ASP A 385 -24.49 15.30 2.54
CA ASP A 385 -25.35 14.82 3.64
C ASP A 385 -26.37 13.75 3.20
N THR A 386 -26.35 13.33 1.92
CA THR A 386 -27.32 12.36 1.40
C THR A 386 -26.91 10.95 1.81
N ASN A 387 -27.74 10.31 2.64
CA ASN A 387 -27.58 8.91 3.01
C ASN A 387 -27.59 8.02 1.74
N ALA A 388 -26.68 7.04 1.65
CA ALA A 388 -26.60 6.08 0.55
C ALA A 388 -27.94 5.49 0.10
N TYR A 389 -28.87 5.28 1.04
CA TYR A 389 -30.22 4.77 0.76
C TYR A 389 -31.10 5.72 -0.08
N THR A 390 -30.86 7.03 -0.01
CA THR A 390 -31.59 8.06 -0.75
C THR A 390 -31.03 8.37 -2.15
N LEU A 391 -29.91 7.76 -2.54
CA LEU A 391 -29.34 7.96 -3.89
C LEU A 391 -29.93 7.05 -4.96
N SER A 392 -30.61 5.97 -4.58
CA SER A 392 -31.33 5.13 -5.54
C SER A 392 -32.48 5.86 -6.25
N THR A 393 -32.95 6.97 -5.67
CA THR A 393 -34.12 7.72 -6.16
C THR A 393 -33.79 9.09 -6.76
N THR A 394 -32.54 9.55 -6.69
CA THR A 394 -32.11 10.86 -7.24
C THR A 394 -31.27 10.67 -8.50
N HIS A 395 -31.67 11.34 -9.58
CA HIS A 395 -31.49 10.88 -10.97
C HIS A 395 -30.07 10.90 -11.58
N ILE A 396 -28.97 11.12 -10.85
CA ILE A 396 -27.66 11.41 -11.50
C ILE A 396 -26.45 10.84 -10.73
N THR A 397 -26.49 9.59 -10.24
CA THR A 397 -25.31 9.04 -9.53
C THR A 397 -24.99 7.56 -9.77
N SER A 398 -25.76 6.80 -10.56
CA SER A 398 -25.46 5.37 -10.83
C SER A 398 -25.93 4.91 -12.21
N VAL A 399 -25.36 3.81 -12.68
CA VAL A 399 -25.70 3.16 -13.95
C VAL A 399 -26.68 2.00 -13.70
N PRO A 400 -27.94 2.11 -14.16
CA PRO A 400 -28.93 1.05 -14.01
C PRO A 400 -28.64 -0.17 -14.89
N SER A 401 -29.14 -1.34 -14.47
CA SER A 401 -28.86 -2.63 -15.12
C SER A 401 -29.38 -2.77 -16.54
N ASN A 402 -30.37 -1.96 -16.93
CA ASN A 402 -30.86 -1.86 -18.31
C ASN A 402 -29.87 -1.18 -19.27
N LYS A 403 -28.83 -0.50 -18.74
CA LYS A 403 -27.76 0.14 -19.53
C LYS A 403 -26.45 -0.66 -19.51
N TRP A 404 -26.39 -1.80 -18.83
CA TRP A 404 -25.20 -2.65 -18.81
C TRP A 404 -25.08 -3.44 -20.12
N LEU A 405 -23.89 -3.41 -20.72
CA LEU A 405 -23.58 -4.25 -21.87
C LEU A 405 -23.25 -5.67 -21.36
N ARG A 406 -24.11 -6.64 -21.68
CA ARG A 406 -23.90 -8.03 -21.25
C ARG A 406 -22.95 -8.76 -22.19
N VAL A 407 -21.92 -9.38 -21.61
CA VAL A 407 -20.91 -10.16 -22.33
C VAL A 407 -20.72 -11.50 -21.62
N ARG A 408 -20.47 -12.57 -22.37
CA ARG A 408 -20.25 -13.92 -21.83
C ARG A 408 -18.84 -14.07 -21.25
N ALA A 409 -18.67 -14.90 -20.23
CA ALA A 409 -17.38 -15.20 -19.61
C ALA A 409 -16.36 -15.81 -20.59
N SER A 410 -16.85 -16.54 -21.60
CA SER A 410 -16.04 -17.09 -22.70
C SER A 410 -15.60 -16.08 -23.75
N SER A 411 -16.14 -14.85 -23.75
CA SER A 411 -15.78 -13.84 -24.74
C SER A 411 -14.34 -13.33 -24.57
N THR A 412 -13.72 -12.97 -25.70
CA THR A 412 -12.37 -12.41 -25.73
C THR A 412 -12.38 -10.89 -25.62
N MET A 413 -11.25 -10.29 -25.24
CA MET A 413 -11.13 -8.82 -25.18
C MET A 413 -11.36 -8.15 -26.55
N ASP A 414 -10.97 -8.80 -27.64
CA ASP A 414 -11.17 -8.27 -29.00
C ASP A 414 -12.63 -8.31 -29.45
N GLU A 415 -13.40 -9.31 -29.01
CA GLU A 415 -14.86 -9.35 -29.21
C GLU A 415 -15.54 -8.18 -28.48
N ILE A 416 -15.11 -7.88 -27.26
CA ILE A 416 -15.65 -6.76 -26.48
C ILE A 416 -15.35 -5.43 -27.18
N ARG A 417 -14.12 -5.23 -27.66
CA ARG A 417 -13.77 -4.05 -28.46
C ARG A 417 -14.64 -3.93 -29.71
N CYS A 418 -14.85 -5.02 -30.45
CA CYS A 418 -15.73 -5.01 -31.61
C CYS A 418 -17.17 -4.59 -31.26
N ILE A 419 -17.71 -5.05 -30.13
CA ILE A 419 -19.06 -4.68 -29.67
C ILE A 419 -19.11 -3.21 -29.23
N LEU A 420 -18.06 -2.72 -28.56
CA LEU A 420 -17.98 -1.32 -28.09
C LEU A 420 -17.89 -0.31 -29.25
N PHE A 421 -17.18 -0.67 -30.33
CA PHE A 421 -16.91 0.19 -31.49
C PHE A 421 -17.80 -0.11 -32.71
N SER A 422 -18.79 -1.00 -32.60
CA SER A 422 -19.73 -1.29 -33.69
C SER A 422 -20.63 -0.09 -34.02
N PRO A 423 -20.82 0.26 -35.32
CA PRO A 423 -21.58 1.44 -35.77
C PRO A 423 -23.10 1.35 -35.58
N SER A 424 -23.63 0.31 -34.93
CA SER A 424 -25.07 0.08 -34.70
C SER A 424 -25.53 0.27 -33.25
N SER A 425 -24.73 0.90 -32.38
CA SER A 425 -25.19 1.31 -31.04
C SER A 425 -26.00 2.62 -31.11
N PRO A 426 -27.13 2.75 -30.38
CA PRO A 426 -28.02 3.91 -30.53
C PRO A 426 -27.39 5.18 -29.94
N SER A 427 -27.41 6.25 -30.75
CA SER A 427 -27.08 7.67 -30.49
C SER A 427 -25.60 8.08 -30.39
N THR A 428 -25.00 8.32 -31.57
CA THR A 428 -23.97 9.36 -31.77
C THR A 428 -24.67 10.68 -32.09
N ASP A 429 -25.03 11.46 -31.06
CA ASP A 429 -25.19 12.91 -31.24
C ASP A 429 -23.81 13.54 -31.15
N THR A 430 -23.34 14.02 -32.29
CA THR A 430 -22.08 14.74 -32.45
C THR A 430 -22.35 16.23 -32.24
N SER A 431 -22.04 16.73 -31.04
CA SER A 431 -21.74 18.14 -30.81
C SER A 431 -20.42 18.24 -30.02
N PRO A 432 -19.50 19.15 -30.36
CA PRO A 432 -18.14 19.15 -29.81
C PRO A 432 -18.03 19.96 -28.50
N SER A 433 -19.04 19.92 -27.63
CA SER A 433 -19.06 20.78 -26.43
C SER A 433 -19.91 20.27 -25.25
N ASP A 434 -19.86 18.98 -24.88
CA ASP A 434 -20.59 18.51 -23.70
C ASP A 434 -19.79 17.56 -22.80
N GLN A 435 -19.71 17.92 -21.51
CA GLN A 435 -19.12 17.15 -20.40
C GLN A 435 -19.95 15.90 -20.00
N ASN A 436 -20.70 15.29 -20.92
CA ASN A 436 -21.73 14.30 -20.55
C ASN A 436 -21.77 13.07 -21.46
N LYS A 437 -20.63 12.40 -21.65
CA LYS A 437 -20.60 11.06 -22.25
C LYS A 437 -21.12 10.06 -21.21
N PRO A 438 -22.17 9.25 -21.49
CA PRO A 438 -22.68 8.29 -20.52
C PRO A 438 -21.64 7.20 -20.25
N TYR A 439 -21.27 7.01 -18.97
CA TYR A 439 -20.36 5.95 -18.55
C TYR A 439 -20.92 4.57 -18.94
N ARG A 440 -20.16 3.80 -19.73
CA ARG A 440 -20.56 2.48 -20.19
C ARG A 440 -20.01 1.40 -19.26
N VAL A 441 -20.91 0.58 -18.72
CA VAL A 441 -20.60 -0.55 -17.83
C VAL A 441 -20.80 -1.84 -18.61
N ILE A 442 -19.82 -2.74 -18.54
CA ILE A 442 -19.88 -4.07 -19.14
C ILE A 442 -20.08 -5.06 -17.99
N SER A 443 -21.16 -5.84 -18.04
CA SER A 443 -21.43 -6.92 -17.08
C SER A 443 -21.06 -8.25 -17.71
N VAL A 444 -20.14 -8.97 -17.09
CA VAL A 444 -19.74 -10.32 -17.52
C VAL A 444 -20.69 -11.33 -16.89
N THR A 445 -21.38 -12.13 -17.70
CA THR A 445 -22.33 -13.16 -17.25
C THR A 445 -21.74 -14.55 -17.42
N ASP A 446 -22.25 -15.50 -16.65
CA ASP A 446 -21.95 -16.92 -16.81
C ASP A 446 -22.34 -17.40 -18.23
N ASP A 447 -21.60 -18.37 -18.76
CA ASP A 447 -21.85 -18.91 -20.10
C ASP A 447 -23.11 -19.80 -20.14
N VAL A 448 -23.47 -20.40 -19.00
CA VAL A 448 -24.60 -21.32 -18.85
C VAL A 448 -25.84 -20.59 -18.33
N ASP A 449 -25.65 -19.63 -17.42
CA ASP A 449 -26.73 -18.82 -16.84
C ASP A 449 -26.55 -17.33 -17.17
N SER A 450 -27.30 -16.85 -18.17
CA SER A 450 -27.24 -15.47 -18.64
C SER A 450 -27.76 -14.42 -17.65
N ASP A 451 -28.43 -14.85 -16.58
CA ASP A 451 -28.91 -13.96 -15.52
C ASP A 451 -27.92 -13.85 -14.35
N LYS A 452 -26.94 -14.75 -14.28
CA LYS A 452 -25.87 -14.72 -13.28
C LYS A 452 -24.72 -13.83 -13.73
N VAL A 453 -24.58 -12.66 -13.09
CA VAL A 453 -23.46 -11.74 -13.30
C VAL A 453 -22.26 -12.16 -12.45
N LEU A 454 -21.12 -12.40 -13.10
CA LEU A 454 -19.86 -12.79 -12.46
C LEU A 454 -18.99 -11.59 -12.07
N GLY A 455 -19.13 -10.46 -12.76
CA GLY A 455 -18.33 -9.26 -12.48
C GLY A 455 -18.52 -8.17 -13.53
N PHE A 456 -17.70 -7.13 -13.42
CA PHE A 456 -17.84 -5.92 -14.24
C PHE A 456 -16.51 -5.44 -14.81
N ILE A 457 -16.60 -4.79 -15.97
CA ILE A 457 -15.49 -4.10 -16.65
C ILE A 457 -15.96 -2.70 -17.03
N CYS A 458 -15.07 -1.72 -16.92
CA CYS A 458 -15.36 -0.37 -17.37
C CYS A 458 -15.01 -0.27 -18.85
N ALA A 459 -15.92 0.24 -19.67
CA ALA A 459 -15.66 0.34 -21.11
C ALA A 459 -14.50 1.29 -21.44
N ASP A 460 -14.15 2.23 -20.55
CA ASP A 460 -13.01 3.13 -20.72
C ASP A 460 -11.66 2.41 -20.47
N ASP A 461 -11.69 1.21 -19.86
CA ASP A 461 -10.52 0.39 -19.52
C ASP A 461 -10.27 -0.74 -20.56
N VAL A 462 -11.05 -0.80 -21.65
CA VAL A 462 -10.99 -1.84 -22.72
C VAL A 462 -10.46 -1.26 -24.02
#